data_AF-A0A9D0A8S1-F1
#
_entry.id   AF-A0A9D0A8S1-F1
#
_cell.length_a   1.000
_cell.length_b   1.000
_cell.length_c   1.000
_cell.angle_alpha   90.00
_cell.angle_beta   90.00
_cell.angle_gamma   90.00
#
_symmetry.space_group_name_H-M   'P 1'
#
loop_
_entity.id
_entity.type
_entity.pdbx_description
1 polymer ?
#
loop_
_entity_poly.entity_id
_entity_poly.type
_entity_poly.pdbx_seq_one_letter_code
_entity_poly.pdbx_strand_id
1 'polypeptide(L)'
;MCLEVRKTCKCGRNNAQFHLRDNILSQEVISELYCPKCSDQVTLDPATMLVDNGWVIEYDMDLARFMTVSKLMLDVETIQPGYLFDSGYACWLEMYPGEKQDILDERAEILELQKTDPRRYLQEISSWNIARIHRLKADGWRKAQDA
;
A
#
# COMPACT_ATOMS: atom_id res chain seq x y z
N MET A 1 9.73 12.20 -11.02
CA MET A 1 8.92 13.00 -10.07
C MET A 1 7.66 12.21 -9.86
N CYS A 2 7.35 11.83 -8.63
CA CYS A 2 6.22 10.96 -8.33
C CYS A 2 5.07 11.77 -7.74
N LEU A 3 3.84 11.28 -7.92
CA LEU A 3 2.65 11.92 -7.40
C LEU A 3 2.14 11.14 -6.18
N GLU A 4 1.92 11.85 -5.09
CA GLU A 4 1.24 11.31 -3.91
C GLU A 4 -0.25 11.60 -4.01
N VAL A 5 -1.08 10.58 -3.82
CA VAL A 5 -2.55 10.70 -3.90
C VAL A 5 -3.15 10.17 -2.62
N ARG A 6 -4.00 10.97 -1.98
CA ARG A 6 -4.81 10.51 -0.85
C ARG A 6 -6.19 10.11 -1.36
N LYS A 7 -6.62 8.89 -1.02
CA LYS A 7 -7.99 8.43 -1.26
C LYS A 7 -8.68 8.09 0.05
N THR A 8 -9.92 8.56 0.16
CA THR A 8 -10.81 8.19 1.25
C THR A 8 -11.59 6.96 0.83
N CYS A 9 -11.73 6.01 1.74
CA CYS A 9 -12.54 4.82 1.52
C CYS A 9 -14.00 5.21 1.22
N LYS A 10 -14.70 4.41 0.41
CA LYS A 10 -16.11 4.62 0.07
C LYS A 10 -17.05 4.70 1.28
N CYS A 11 -16.72 4.01 2.37
CA CYS A 11 -17.49 4.13 3.63
C CYS A 11 -17.14 5.36 4.49
N GLY A 12 -16.14 6.16 4.07
CA GLY A 12 -15.71 7.39 4.75
C GLY A 12 -14.88 7.18 6.03
N ARG A 13 -14.71 5.94 6.50
CA ARG A 13 -14.09 5.67 7.82
C ARG A 13 -12.57 5.75 7.83
N ASN A 14 -11.93 5.30 6.76
CA ASN A 14 -10.48 5.24 6.64
C ASN A 14 -9.99 5.94 5.37
N ASN A 15 -8.72 6.28 5.34
CA ASN A 15 -8.03 6.80 4.16
C ASN A 15 -6.73 6.03 3.92
N ALA A 16 -6.25 6.06 2.68
CA ALA A 16 -4.95 5.54 2.31
C ALA A 16 -4.23 6.54 1.40
N GLN A 17 -2.91 6.45 1.40
CA GLN A 17 -2.05 7.23 0.53
C GLN A 17 -1.39 6.31 -0.49
N PHE A 18 -1.36 6.77 -1.73
CA PHE A 18 -0.81 6.07 -2.87
C PHE A 18 0.38 6.82 -3.45
N HIS A 19 1.27 6.06 -4.04
CA HIS A 19 2.37 6.53 -4.82
C HIS A 19 2.12 6.17 -6.29
N LEU A 20 2.10 7.20 -7.15
CA LEU A 20 2.03 7.05 -8.59
C LEU A 20 3.41 7.34 -9.18
N ARG A 21 4.03 6.31 -9.74
CA ARG A 21 5.40 6.37 -10.24
C ARG A 21 5.51 7.28 -11.47
N ASP A 22 6.51 8.16 -11.44
CA ASP A 22 6.98 8.99 -12.57
C ASP A 22 5.88 9.81 -13.26
N ASN A 23 4.76 10.08 -12.59
CA ASN A 23 3.57 10.73 -13.16
C ASN A 23 3.07 10.05 -14.44
N ILE A 24 3.29 8.74 -14.56
CA ILE A 24 2.83 7.93 -15.68
C ILE A 24 1.32 7.83 -15.61
N LEU A 25 0.79 7.49 -14.44
CA LEU A 25 -0.64 7.40 -14.16
C LEU A 25 -1.13 8.67 -13.46
N SER A 26 -2.39 9.01 -13.68
CA SER A 26 -3.07 10.10 -12.97
C SER A 26 -3.83 9.56 -11.76
N GLN A 27 -4.28 10.45 -10.87
CA GLN A 27 -5.04 10.07 -9.67
C GLN A 27 -6.38 9.39 -9.99
N GLU A 28 -6.96 9.70 -11.15
CA GLU A 28 -8.24 9.15 -11.62
C GLU A 28 -8.16 7.65 -11.93
N VAL A 29 -6.95 7.12 -12.15
CA VAL A 29 -6.72 5.68 -12.32
C VAL A 29 -7.12 4.90 -11.07
N ILE A 30 -7.06 5.52 -9.88
CA ILE A 30 -7.58 4.92 -8.65
C ILE A 30 -9.02 5.41 -8.50
N SER A 31 -9.97 4.62 -9.01
CA SER A 31 -11.39 4.96 -9.02
C SER A 31 -11.91 5.02 -7.58
N GLU A 32 -11.88 3.88 -6.90
CA GLU A 32 -12.47 3.68 -5.58
C GLU A 32 -11.53 2.93 -4.64
N LEU A 33 -11.77 3.12 -3.35
CA LEU A 33 -11.03 2.46 -2.29
C LEU A 33 -12.01 1.89 -1.27
N TYR A 34 -11.81 0.64 -0.88
CA TYR A 34 -12.59 -0.01 0.17
C TYR A 34 -11.66 -0.51 1.24
N CYS A 35 -11.96 -0.16 2.49
CA CYS A 35 -11.17 -0.55 3.64
C CYS A 35 -11.68 -1.85 4.25
N PRO A 36 -10.93 -2.48 5.17
CA PRO A 36 -11.33 -3.73 5.84
C PRO A 36 -12.66 -3.68 6.61
N LYS A 37 -13.28 -2.50 6.75
CA LYS A 37 -14.58 -2.34 7.41
C LYS A 37 -15.78 -2.37 6.46
N CYS A 38 -15.54 -2.28 5.14
CA CYS A 38 -16.61 -2.29 4.13
C CYS A 38 -16.26 -3.06 2.87
N SER A 39 -15.08 -3.67 2.78
CA SER A 39 -14.67 -4.48 1.63
C SER A 39 -15.52 -5.75 1.46
N ASP A 40 -16.12 -6.24 2.55
CA ASP A 40 -17.08 -7.33 2.58
C ASP A 40 -18.40 -7.03 1.87
N GLN A 41 -18.71 -5.74 1.66
CA GLN A 41 -19.95 -5.28 1.02
C GLN A 41 -19.83 -5.15 -0.51
N VAL A 42 -18.66 -5.45 -1.07
CA VAL A 42 -18.35 -5.25 -2.49
C VAL A 42 -18.26 -6.59 -3.20
N THR A 43 -18.86 -6.66 -4.39
CA THR A 43 -18.61 -7.81 -5.29
C THR A 43 -17.28 -7.59 -5.99
N LEU A 44 -16.30 -8.44 -5.67
CA LEU A 44 -14.96 -8.34 -6.23
C LEU A 44 -14.97 -8.67 -7.72
N ASP A 45 -14.44 -7.75 -8.53
CA ASP A 45 -14.12 -7.97 -9.93
C ASP A 45 -12.59 -8.03 -10.13
N PRO A 46 -12.00 -9.22 -10.32
CA PRO A 46 -10.55 -9.36 -10.50
C PRO A 46 -10.00 -8.64 -11.73
N ALA A 47 -10.85 -8.27 -12.70
CA ALA A 47 -10.40 -7.57 -13.90
C ALA A 47 -10.03 -6.10 -13.61
N THR A 48 -10.63 -5.50 -12.59
CA THR A 48 -10.50 -4.07 -12.25
C THR A 48 -10.06 -3.82 -10.81
N MET A 49 -10.21 -4.81 -9.93
CA MET A 49 -9.94 -4.69 -8.50
C MET A 49 -8.75 -5.52 -8.05
N LEU A 50 -8.02 -4.99 -7.07
CA LEU A 50 -6.96 -5.67 -6.35
C LEU A 50 -7.28 -5.76 -4.87
N VAL A 51 -7.09 -6.94 -4.28
CA VAL A 51 -7.18 -7.14 -2.83
C VAL A 51 -5.78 -7.20 -2.23
N ASP A 52 -5.58 -6.46 -1.13
CA ASP A 52 -4.36 -6.48 -0.33
C ASP A 52 -4.74 -6.34 1.16
N ASN A 53 -4.68 -7.45 1.90
CA ASN A 53 -4.95 -7.53 3.34
C ASN A 53 -6.25 -6.83 3.80
N GLY A 54 -7.35 -7.18 3.14
CA GLY A 54 -8.69 -6.67 3.45
C GLY A 54 -8.99 -5.29 2.87
N TRP A 55 -8.01 -4.61 2.29
CA TRP A 55 -8.23 -3.47 1.41
C TRP A 55 -8.55 -3.94 0.00
N VAL A 56 -9.45 -3.21 -0.66
CA VAL A 56 -9.76 -3.40 -2.08
C VAL A 56 -9.51 -2.08 -2.79
N ILE A 57 -8.68 -2.11 -3.81
CA ILE A 57 -8.38 -0.99 -4.69
C ILE A 57 -9.08 -1.26 -6.01
N GLU A 58 -9.91 -0.33 -6.46
CA GLU A 58 -10.57 -0.40 -7.77
C GLU A 58 -9.86 0.56 -8.71
N TYR A 59 -9.43 0.05 -9.85
CA TYR A 59 -8.73 0.80 -10.87
C TYR A 59 -9.60 1.07 -12.09
N ASP A 60 -9.50 2.27 -12.65
CA ASP A 60 -9.97 2.56 -14.00
C ASP A 60 -8.98 1.95 -14.98
N MET A 61 -9.24 0.70 -15.37
CA MET A 61 -8.34 -0.07 -16.22
C MET A 61 -8.26 0.46 -17.64
N ASP A 62 -9.32 1.10 -18.14
CA ASP A 62 -9.32 1.70 -19.48
C ASP A 62 -8.39 2.91 -19.49
N LEU A 63 -8.49 3.78 -18.49
CA LEU A 63 -7.58 4.90 -18.32
C LEU A 63 -6.14 4.42 -18.06
N ALA A 64 -5.95 3.44 -17.17
CA ALA A 64 -4.63 2.91 -16.85
C ALA A 64 -3.94 2.38 -18.10
N ARG A 65 -4.62 1.52 -18.88
CA ARG A 65 -4.11 0.93 -20.13
C ARG A 65 -3.78 2.00 -21.15
N PHE A 66 -4.69 2.97 -21.35
CA PHE A 66 -4.45 4.07 -22.28
C PHE A 66 -3.18 4.85 -21.91
N MET A 67 -2.99 5.17 -20.63
CA MET A 67 -1.83 5.93 -20.16
C MET A 67 -0.52 5.12 -20.24
N THR A 68 -0.54 3.84 -19.88
CA THR A 68 0.67 2.99 -19.96
C THR A 68 1.08 2.73 -21.40
N VAL A 69 0.14 2.48 -22.32
CA VAL A 69 0.46 2.31 -23.75
C VAL A 69 1.05 3.60 -24.31
N SER A 70 0.40 4.74 -24.06
CA SER A 70 0.81 6.03 -24.64
C SER A 70 2.15 6.53 -24.10
N LYS A 71 2.45 6.30 -22.81
CA LYS A 71 3.68 6.82 -22.18
C LYS A 71 4.83 5.83 -22.13
N LEU A 72 4.55 4.53 -22.10
CA LEU A 72 5.57 3.48 -21.90
C LEU A 72 5.63 2.45 -23.03
N MET A 73 4.69 2.46 -23.98
CA MET A 73 4.59 1.45 -25.05
C MET A 73 4.48 0.02 -24.52
N LEU A 74 3.84 -0.17 -23.35
CA LEU A 74 3.56 -1.49 -22.79
C LEU A 74 2.40 -2.17 -23.53
N ASP A 75 2.42 -3.50 -23.55
CA ASP A 75 1.32 -4.30 -24.11
C ASP A 75 0.10 -4.26 -23.18
N VAL A 76 -1.08 -3.94 -23.75
CA VAL A 76 -2.35 -3.79 -23.02
C VAL A 76 -2.70 -5.05 -22.22
N GLU A 77 -2.42 -6.23 -22.79
CA GLU A 77 -2.75 -7.52 -22.17
C GLU A 77 -1.97 -7.78 -20.87
N THR A 78 -0.82 -7.12 -20.72
CA THR A 78 0.01 -7.21 -19.49
C THR A 78 -0.49 -6.31 -18.36
N ILE A 79 -1.34 -5.33 -18.68
CA ILE A 79 -1.79 -4.32 -17.73
C ILE A 79 -3.03 -4.83 -16.99
N GLN A 80 -2.79 -5.33 -15.78
CA GLN A 80 -3.79 -5.81 -14.82
C GLN A 80 -3.60 -5.11 -13.47
N PRO A 81 -4.63 -5.09 -12.58
CA PRO A 81 -4.54 -4.44 -11.27
C PRO A 81 -3.30 -4.84 -10.45
N GLY A 82 -2.98 -6.14 -10.42
CA GLY A 82 -1.79 -6.65 -9.74
C GLY A 82 -0.50 -6.09 -10.33
N TYR A 83 -0.38 -6.04 -11.66
CA TYR A 83 0.80 -5.48 -12.32
C TYR A 83 1.00 -3.99 -12.00
N LEU A 84 -0.08 -3.20 -12.01
CA LEU A 84 -0.03 -1.77 -11.68
C LEU A 84 0.48 -1.55 -10.24
N PHE A 85 0.04 -2.38 -9.31
CA PHE A 85 0.46 -2.29 -7.92
C PHE A 85 1.88 -2.82 -7.71
N ASP A 86 2.14 -4.06 -8.12
CA ASP A 86 3.39 -4.77 -7.82
C ASP A 86 4.59 -4.13 -8.57
N SER A 87 4.36 -3.54 -9.76
CA SER A 87 5.40 -2.77 -10.49
C SER A 87 5.57 -1.33 -9.98
N GLY A 88 4.80 -0.94 -8.96
CA GLY A 88 4.85 0.37 -8.33
C GLY A 88 4.24 1.52 -9.12
N TYR A 89 3.47 1.25 -10.19
CA TYR A 89 2.83 2.31 -10.97
C TYR A 89 1.70 3.01 -10.21
N ALA A 90 0.91 2.25 -9.45
CA ALA A 90 -0.14 2.74 -8.57
C ALA A 90 -0.30 1.83 -7.36
N CYS A 91 0.52 2.04 -6.33
CA CYS A 91 0.53 1.23 -5.11
C CYS A 91 0.52 2.11 -3.85
N TRP A 92 0.51 1.50 -2.67
CA TRP A 92 0.61 2.25 -1.41
C TRP A 92 1.85 3.13 -1.38
N LEU A 93 1.73 4.32 -0.78
CA LEU A 93 2.88 5.17 -0.49
C LEU A 93 3.83 4.48 0.49
N GLU A 94 3.26 3.96 1.56
CA GLU A 94 3.91 3.18 2.62
C GLU A 94 3.89 1.67 2.29
N MET A 95 4.36 0.79 3.16
CA MET A 95 4.18 -0.67 2.97
C MET A 95 2.71 -1.09 2.99
N TYR A 96 1.90 -0.38 3.78
CA TYR A 96 0.46 -0.55 3.88
C TYR A 96 -0.19 0.75 4.39
N PRO A 97 -1.52 0.91 4.27
CA PRO A 97 -2.21 2.09 4.77
C PRO A 97 -2.13 2.24 6.30
N GLY A 98 -1.50 3.31 6.78
CA GLY A 98 -1.43 3.64 8.22
C GLY A 98 -0.09 3.32 8.89
N GLU A 99 0.86 2.75 8.16
CA GLU A 99 2.19 2.34 8.65
C GLU A 99 2.92 3.44 9.42
N LYS A 100 2.86 4.70 8.99
CA LYS A 100 3.53 5.80 9.70
C LYS A 100 3.10 5.93 11.15
N GLN A 101 1.80 5.77 11.43
CA GLN A 101 1.29 5.88 12.79
C GLN A 101 1.76 4.68 13.62
N ASP A 102 1.65 3.46 13.09
CA ASP A 102 2.11 2.25 13.76
C ASP A 102 3.60 2.31 14.09
N ILE A 103 4.44 2.81 13.17
CA ILE A 103 5.89 2.98 13.41
C ILE A 103 6.15 3.94 14.58
N LEU A 104 5.39 5.03 14.68
CA LEU A 104 5.54 5.98 15.77
C LEU A 104 5.15 5.35 17.10
N ASP A 105 4.03 4.63 17.14
CA ASP A 105 3.52 4.00 18.35
C ASP A 105 4.47 2.87 18.81
N GLU A 106 4.88 1.97 17.91
CA GLU A 106 5.83 0.88 18.21
C GLU A 106 7.19 1.43 18.70
N ARG A 107 7.69 2.51 18.09
CA ARG A 107 8.96 3.11 18.52
C ARG A 107 8.85 3.84 19.86
N ALA A 108 7.72 4.47 20.15
CA ALA A 108 7.48 5.10 21.45
C ALA A 108 7.56 4.06 22.58
N GLU A 109 6.96 2.88 22.38
CA GLU A 109 7.04 1.77 23.33
C GLU A 109 8.49 1.30 23.58
N ILE A 110 9.28 1.16 22.51
CA ILE A 110 10.69 0.77 22.62
C ILE A 110 11.50 1.86 23.34
N LEU A 111 11.24 3.14 23.05
CA LEU A 111 11.96 4.26 23.68
C LEU A 111 11.72 4.34 25.19
N GLU A 112 10.55 3.96 25.70
CA GLU A 112 10.32 3.91 27.15
C GLU A 112 11.23 2.90 27.86
N LEU A 113 11.67 1.84 27.17
CA LEU A 113 12.66 0.89 27.70
C LEU A 113 14.02 1.54 27.96
N GLN A 114 14.35 2.64 27.30
CA GLN A 114 15.65 3.31 27.47
C GLN A 114 15.89 3.72 28.93
N LYS A 115 14.83 4.09 29.65
CA LYS A 115 14.91 4.56 31.04
C LYS A 115 14.98 3.41 32.04
N THR A 116 14.35 2.29 31.74
CA THR A 116 14.17 1.17 32.69
C THR A 116 15.10 -0.02 32.42
N ASP A 117 15.40 -0.29 31.15
CA ASP A 117 16.25 -1.41 30.71
C ASP A 117 17.02 -1.05 29.42
N PRO A 118 18.16 -0.33 29.55
CA PRO A 118 18.95 0.10 28.40
C PRO A 118 19.50 -1.04 27.54
N ARG A 119 19.73 -2.23 28.14
CA ARG A 119 20.22 -3.39 27.39
C ARG A 119 19.14 -3.94 26.49
N ARG A 120 17.93 -4.10 27.02
CA ARG A 120 16.77 -4.54 26.23
C ARG A 120 16.41 -3.50 25.17
N TYR A 121 16.43 -2.20 25.50
CA TYR A 121 16.25 -1.13 24.51
C TYR A 121 17.16 -1.32 23.27
N LEU A 122 18.46 -1.53 23.48
CA LEU A 122 19.42 -1.73 22.38
C LEU A 122 19.12 -2.98 21.55
N GLN A 123 18.68 -4.07 22.18
CA GLN A 123 18.29 -5.31 21.49
C GLN A 123 17.02 -5.11 20.65
N GLU A 124 16.00 -4.50 21.23
CA GLU A 124 14.70 -4.28 20.57
C GLU A 124 14.87 -3.30 19.40
N ILE A 125 15.49 -2.14 19.60
CA ILE A 125 15.63 -1.14 18.53
C ILE A 125 16.47 -1.64 17.35
N SER A 126 17.48 -2.49 17.60
CA SER A 126 18.35 -3.03 16.55
C SER A 126 17.69 -4.15 15.74
N SER A 127 16.80 -4.93 16.35
CA SER A 127 16.11 -6.05 15.69
C SER A 127 14.71 -5.71 15.19
N TRP A 128 14.11 -4.61 15.67
CA TRP A 128 12.72 -4.23 15.43
C TRP A 128 12.36 -4.17 13.95
N ASN A 129 13.18 -3.53 13.12
CA ASN A 129 12.86 -3.39 11.70
C ASN A 129 12.81 -4.74 10.97
N ILE A 130 13.75 -5.65 11.30
CA ILE A 130 13.79 -7.00 10.72
C ILE A 130 12.56 -7.79 11.17
N ALA A 131 12.26 -7.79 12.48
CA ALA A 131 11.08 -8.46 13.02
C ALA A 131 9.79 -7.93 12.39
N ARG A 132 9.71 -6.60 12.17
CA ARG A 132 8.57 -5.95 11.54
C ARG A 132 8.37 -6.40 10.09
N ILE A 133 9.41 -6.38 9.26
CA ILE A 133 9.31 -6.88 7.88
C ILE A 133 8.89 -8.34 7.85
N HIS A 134 9.40 -9.19 8.75
CA HIS A 134 8.95 -10.57 8.86
C HIS A 134 7.46 -10.70 9.18
N ARG A 135 6.93 -9.89 10.12
CA ARG A 135 5.49 -9.85 10.42
C ARG A 135 4.68 -9.45 9.19
N LEU A 136 5.07 -8.38 8.51
CA LEU A 136 4.35 -7.90 7.34
C LEU A 136 4.36 -8.90 6.17
N LYS A 137 5.46 -9.63 5.98
CA LYS A 137 5.54 -10.73 5.02
C LYS A 137 4.58 -11.86 5.39
N ALA A 138 4.55 -12.25 6.67
CA ALA A 138 3.66 -13.29 7.17
C ALA A 138 2.18 -12.91 7.07
N ASP A 139 1.87 -11.63 7.28
CA ASP A 139 0.52 -11.07 7.11
C ASP A 139 0.12 -10.98 5.63
N GLY A 140 1.04 -11.17 4.69
CA GLY A 140 0.73 -11.21 3.25
C GLY A 140 0.72 -9.86 2.54
N TRP A 141 1.27 -8.80 3.15
CA TRP A 141 1.32 -7.49 2.50
C TRP A 141 2.16 -7.55 1.24
N ARG A 142 1.58 -7.17 0.10
CA ARG A 142 2.24 -7.27 -1.22
C ARG A 142 3.58 -6.55 -1.27
N LYS A 143 3.63 -5.27 -0.88
CA LYS A 143 4.88 -4.48 -0.89
C LYS A 143 5.95 -5.02 0.06
N ALA A 144 5.56 -5.71 1.13
CA ALA A 144 6.50 -6.30 2.06
C ALA A 144 7.21 -7.52 1.48
N GLN A 145 6.63 -8.23 0.50
CA GLN A 145 7.23 -9.43 -0.07
C GLN A 145 8.57 -9.14 -0.76
N ASP A 146 8.68 -7.97 -1.40
CA ASP A 146 9.86 -7.54 -2.15
C ASP A 146 10.86 -6.71 -1.31
N ALA A 147 10.60 -6.54 -0.01
CA ALA A 147 11.40 -5.73 0.93
C ALA A 147 12.51 -6.51 1.66
#